data_AF-A0A5C8IJ03-F1
#
_entry.id   AF-A0A5C8IJ03-F1
#
_cell.length_a   1.000
_cell.length_b   1.000
_cell.length_c   1.000
_cell.angle_alpha   90.00
_cell.angle_beta   90.00
_cell.angle_gamma   90.00
#
_symmetry.space_group_name_H-M   'P 1'
#
loop_
_entity.id
_entity.type
_entity.pdbx_description
1 polymer ?
#
loop_
_entity_poly.entity_id
_entity_poly.type
_entity_poly.pdbx_seq_one_letter_code
_entity_poly.pdbx_strand_id
1 'polypeptide(L)'
;MWNRIALFIIKNRLRLIILLAILPSFMAYHAKDVEMSYDFANVVSQDDPGMVYSQRFKQTFSKDGNVLVTGMQDKSIFQLQNFRELKVLSDELLTMEGVKAVISLPNLITIKKNTAER
;
A
#
# COMPACT_ATOMS: atom_id res chain seq x y z
N MET A 1 12.89 47.10 -22.32
CA MET A 1 11.95 46.50 -21.35
C MET A 1 12.67 46.02 -20.09
N TRP A 2 13.76 45.25 -20.21
CA TRP A 2 14.58 44.77 -19.09
C TRP A 2 15.09 45.85 -18.11
N ASN A 3 15.53 47.02 -18.60
CA ASN A 3 15.92 48.11 -17.71
C ASN A 3 14.80 48.59 -16.78
N ARG A 4 13.54 48.58 -17.24
CA ARG A 4 12.42 49.00 -16.39
C ARG A 4 12.12 47.97 -15.29
N ILE A 5 12.30 46.68 -15.60
CA ILE A 5 12.16 45.59 -14.63
C ILE A 5 13.28 45.67 -13.59
N ALA A 6 14.54 45.87 -14.01
CA ALA A 6 15.68 46.02 -13.09
C ALA A 6 15.49 47.22 -12.15
N LEU A 7 15.07 48.38 -12.68
CA LEU A 7 14.79 49.56 -11.87
C LEU A 7 13.61 49.32 -10.90
N PHE A 8 12.58 48.58 -11.31
CA PHE A 8 11.46 48.20 -10.44
C PHE A 8 11.92 47.29 -9.28
N ILE A 9 12.81 46.34 -9.57
CA ILE A 9 13.37 45.43 -8.57
C ILE A 9 14.21 46.20 -7.55
N ILE A 10 15.12 47.06 -8.00
CA ILE A 10 15.98 47.86 -7.12
C ILE A 10 15.15 48.81 -6.24
N LYS A 11 14.12 49.45 -6.82
CA LYS A 11 13.24 50.38 -6.11
C LYS A 11 12.39 49.69 -5.03
N ASN A 12 11.96 48.45 -5.26
CA ASN A 12 11.09 47.69 -4.34
C ASN A 12 11.81 46.54 -3.62
N ARG A 13 13.15 46.59 -3.53
CA ARG A 13 14.00 45.48 -3.05
C ARG A 13 13.50 44.79 -1.79
N LEU A 14 13.08 45.55 -0.78
CA LEU A 14 12.64 45.01 0.52
C LEU A 14 11.33 44.23 0.39
N ARG A 15 10.37 44.76 -0.37
CA ARG A 15 9.07 44.10 -0.61
C ARG A 15 9.26 42.80 -1.39
N LEU A 16 10.16 42.82 -2.38
CA LEU A 16 10.46 41.64 -3.18
C LEU A 16 11.21 40.57 -2.39
N ILE A 17 12.14 40.94 -1.52
CA ILE A 17 12.83 39.99 -0.63
C ILE A 17 11.83 39.35 0.35
N ILE A 18 10.93 40.15 0.94
CA ILE A 18 9.89 39.62 1.83
C ILE A 18 8.97 38.66 1.09
N LEU A 19 8.50 39.03 -0.10
CA LEU A 19 7.66 38.16 -0.92
C LEU A 19 8.38 36.87 -1.33
N LEU A 20 9.67 36.99 -1.69
CA LEU A 20 10.53 35.85 -2.01
C LEU A 20 10.80 34.96 -0.81
N ALA A 21 10.75 35.47 0.43
CA ALA A 21 10.88 34.66 1.63
C ALA A 21 9.55 33.98 2.01
N ILE A 22 8.42 34.69 1.83
CA ILE A 22 7.08 34.19 2.17
C ILE A 22 6.69 33.03 1.26
N LEU A 23 6.89 33.13 -0.06
CA LEU A 23 6.44 32.11 -1.01
C LEU A 23 7.06 30.72 -0.74
N PRO A 24 8.39 30.56 -0.61
CA PRO A 24 9.00 29.28 -0.27
C PRO A 24 8.68 28.84 1.16
N SER A 25 8.53 29.76 2.12
CA SER A 25 8.15 29.40 3.49
C SER A 25 6.75 28.80 3.55
N PHE A 26 5.82 29.36 2.76
CA PHE A 26 4.47 28.83 2.59
C PHE A 26 4.48 27.44 1.93
N MET A 27 5.28 27.26 0.86
CA MET A 27 5.46 25.94 0.24
C MET A 27 6.10 24.94 1.21
N ALA A 28 7.08 25.35 2.00
CA ALA A 28 7.75 24.51 3.00
C ALA A 28 6.82 24.12 4.14
N TYR A 29 5.86 24.97 4.50
CA TYR A 29 4.81 24.63 5.46
C TYR A 29 3.95 23.46 4.94
N HIS A 30 3.51 23.53 3.68
CA HIS A 30 2.76 22.45 3.03
C HIS A 30 3.58 21.19 2.74
N ALA A 31 4.91 21.27 2.72
CA ALA A 31 5.76 20.09 2.58
C ALA A 31 5.61 19.09 3.74
N LYS A 32 5.05 19.52 4.89
CA LYS A 32 4.73 18.63 6.02
C LYS A 32 3.55 17.70 5.74
N ASP A 33 2.67 18.07 4.81
CA ASP A 33 1.48 17.31 4.45
C ASP A 33 1.75 16.32 3.31
N VAL A 34 3.02 16.10 2.95
CA VAL A 34 3.40 15.16 1.89
C VAL A 34 3.21 13.73 2.39
N GLU A 35 2.24 13.04 1.79
CA GLU A 35 2.00 11.61 2.03
C GLU A 35 2.78 10.75 1.05
N MET A 36 3.46 9.72 1.55
CA MET A 36 4.06 8.70 0.69
C MET A 36 2.97 7.75 0.19
N SER A 37 2.71 7.78 -1.12
CA SER A 37 1.93 6.73 -1.77
C SER A 37 2.81 5.49 -1.95
N TYR A 38 2.44 4.41 -1.26
CA TYR A 38 3.06 3.09 -1.42
C TYR A 38 2.37 2.24 -2.51
N ASP A 39 1.44 2.84 -3.26
CA ASP A 39 0.89 2.18 -4.44
C ASP A 39 1.96 2.13 -5.53
N PHE A 40 2.15 0.94 -6.11
CA PHE A 40 2.92 0.82 -7.33
C PHE A 40 2.37 1.81 -8.37
N ALA A 41 3.26 2.57 -9.01
CA ALA A 41 2.88 3.55 -10.00
C ALA A 41 1.96 2.89 -11.03
N ASN A 42 0.72 3.37 -11.13
CA ASN A 42 -0.20 2.91 -12.16
C ASN A 42 0.33 3.41 -13.50
N VAL A 43 1.04 2.54 -14.23
CA VAL A 43 1.61 2.83 -15.55
C VAL A 43 0.51 3.01 -16.61
N VAL A 44 -0.72 2.56 -16.30
CA VAL A 44 -1.88 2.59 -17.18
C VAL A 44 -2.79 3.75 -16.81
N SER A 45 -3.31 4.47 -17.82
CA SER A 45 -4.30 5.53 -17.63
C SER A 45 -5.53 5.05 -16.86
N GLN A 46 -6.08 5.93 -16.02
CA GLN A 46 -7.25 5.60 -15.20
C GLN A 46 -8.51 5.32 -16.04
N ASP A 47 -8.60 5.89 -17.24
CA ASP A 47 -9.73 5.72 -18.16
C ASP A 47 -9.66 4.44 -19.00
N ASP A 48 -8.59 3.64 -18.86
CA ASP A 48 -8.48 2.36 -19.55
C ASP A 48 -9.57 1.37 -19.08
N PRO A 49 -10.31 0.69 -19.99
CA PRO A 49 -11.37 -0.24 -19.61
C PRO A 49 -10.92 -1.36 -18.67
N GLY A 50 -9.70 -1.85 -18.83
CA GLY A 50 -9.10 -2.86 -17.97
C GLY A 50 -8.82 -2.33 -16.57
N MET A 51 -8.39 -1.08 -16.45
CA MET A 51 -8.22 -0.41 -15.16
C MET A 51 -9.55 -0.18 -14.45
N VAL A 52 -10.58 0.28 -15.15
CA VAL A 52 -11.93 0.46 -14.59
C VAL A 52 -12.49 -0.88 -14.10
N TYR A 53 -12.33 -1.95 -14.88
CA TYR A 53 -12.73 -3.30 -14.44
C TYR A 53 -11.96 -3.76 -13.20
N SER A 54 -10.63 -3.60 -13.19
CA SER A 54 -9.78 -3.96 -12.05
C SER A 54 -10.16 -3.18 -10.78
N GLN A 55 -10.45 -1.89 -10.90
CA GLN A 55 -10.90 -1.05 -9.78
C GLN A 55 -12.25 -1.52 -9.23
N ARG A 56 -13.22 -1.80 -10.10
CA ARG A 56 -14.52 -2.36 -9.68
C ARG A 56 -14.37 -3.71 -8.98
N PHE A 57 -13.55 -4.60 -9.54
CA PHE A 57 -13.25 -5.90 -8.94
C PHE A 57 -12.63 -5.74 -7.54
N LYS A 58 -11.63 -4.86 -7.40
CA LYS A 58 -11.00 -4.56 -6.10
C LYS A 58 -11.97 -3.97 -5.08
N GLN A 59 -13.00 -3.21 -5.50
CA GLN A 59 -14.04 -2.71 -4.60
C GLN A 59 -14.93 -3.84 -4.08
N THR A 60 -15.27 -4.82 -4.91
CA THR A 60 -16.14 -5.95 -4.52
C THR A 60 -15.41 -6.97 -3.65
N PHE A 61 -14.17 -7.31 -4.00
CA PHE A 61 -13.43 -8.40 -3.35
C PHE A 61 -12.37 -7.92 -2.35
N SER A 62 -12.24 -6.61 -2.14
CA SER A 62 -11.14 -5.96 -1.40
C SER A 62 -9.74 -6.21 -2.02
N LYS A 63 -8.78 -5.34 -1.71
CA LYS A 63 -7.36 -5.64 -1.97
C LYS A 63 -6.91 -6.66 -0.91
N ASP A 64 -6.53 -7.86 -1.33
CA ASP A 64 -5.63 -8.72 -0.55
C ASP A 64 -4.24 -8.07 -0.54
N GLY A 65 -4.09 -7.04 0.29
CA GLY A 65 -2.87 -6.27 0.43
C GLY A 65 -1.96 -6.93 1.45
N ASN A 66 -0.93 -7.63 0.96
CA ASN A 66 0.19 -8.25 1.67
C ASN A 66 -0.05 -9.70 2.12
N VAL A 67 0.26 -10.63 1.22
CA VAL A 67 0.39 -12.06 1.54
C VAL A 67 1.88 -12.39 1.67
N LEU A 68 2.27 -13.00 2.79
CA LEU A 68 3.58 -13.62 2.94
C LEU A 68 3.46 -15.11 2.62
N VAL A 69 4.25 -15.58 1.65
CA VAL A 69 4.26 -17.00 1.25
C VAL A 69 5.60 -17.61 1.65
N THR A 70 5.54 -18.66 2.47
CA THR A 70 6.71 -19.43 2.88
C THR A 70 6.57 -20.86 2.40
N GLY A 71 7.55 -21.35 1.65
CA GLY A 71 7.63 -22.74 1.19
C GLY A 71 8.53 -23.58 2.08
N MET A 72 8.22 -24.88 2.23
CA MET A 72 9.11 -25.86 2.86
C MET A 72 9.25 -27.09 1.97
N GLN A 73 10.44 -27.68 1.97
CA GLN A 73 10.72 -28.94 1.25
C GLN A 73 11.22 -29.99 2.24
N ASP A 74 10.34 -30.49 3.10
CA ASP A 74 10.65 -31.58 4.02
C ASP A 74 9.48 -32.57 4.12
N LYS A 75 9.76 -33.86 3.96
CA LYS A 75 8.79 -34.94 4.09
C LYS A 75 8.47 -35.26 5.55
N SER A 76 9.36 -34.89 6.49
CA SER A 76 9.18 -35.12 7.92
C SER A 76 8.00 -34.33 8.49
N ILE A 77 7.50 -33.31 7.78
CA ILE A 77 6.38 -32.48 8.23
C ILE A 77 5.08 -33.27 8.45
N PHE A 78 4.93 -34.40 7.77
CA PHE A 78 3.77 -35.29 7.92
C PHE A 78 3.87 -36.20 9.14
N GLN A 79 4.99 -36.18 9.87
CA GLN A 79 5.10 -36.85 11.17
C GLN A 79 4.30 -36.08 12.20
N LEU A 80 3.63 -36.80 13.11
CA LEU A 80 2.71 -36.22 14.09
C LEU A 80 3.34 -35.08 14.91
N GLN A 81 4.59 -35.22 15.33
CA GLN A 81 5.28 -34.19 16.10
C GLN A 81 5.43 -32.91 15.28
N ASN A 82 6.06 -32.99 14.11
CA ASN A 82 6.32 -31.83 13.27
C ASN A 82 5.03 -31.17 12.75
N PHE A 83 4.01 -31.97 12.48
CA PHE A 83 2.69 -31.44 12.09
C PHE A 83 2.03 -30.65 13.22
N ARG A 84 2.20 -31.09 14.47
CA ARG A 84 1.72 -30.36 15.66
C ARG A 84 2.49 -29.06 15.86
N GLU A 85 3.81 -29.08 15.72
CA GLU A 85 4.63 -27.85 15.80
C GLU A 85 4.24 -26.84 14.71
N LEU A 86 4.00 -27.30 13.48
CA LEU A 86 3.52 -26.43 12.40
C LEU A 86 2.16 -25.80 12.71
N LYS A 87 1.28 -26.53 13.41
CA LYS A 87 0.00 -25.99 13.86
C LYS A 87 0.22 -24.90 14.90
N VAL A 88 1.05 -25.15 15.91
CA VAL A 88 1.39 -24.16 16.95
C VAL A 88 1.95 -22.90 16.32
N LEU A 89 2.91 -23.02 15.39
CA LEU A 89 3.46 -21.88 14.64
C LEU A 89 2.36 -21.10 13.90
N SER A 90 1.43 -21.79 13.26
CA SER A 90 0.33 -21.15 12.52
C SER A 90 -0.62 -20.39 13.45
N ASP A 91 -0.91 -20.97 14.62
CA ASP A 91 -1.75 -20.36 15.65
C ASP A 91 -1.05 -19.14 16.28
N GLU A 92 0.25 -19.21 16.54
CA GLU A 92 1.05 -18.08 17.04
C GLU A 92 1.09 -16.91 16.04
N LEU A 93 1.34 -17.19 14.76
CA LEU A 93 1.32 -16.18 13.71
C LEU A 93 -0.05 -15.47 13.62
N LEU A 94 -1.15 -16.18 13.85
CA LEU A 94 -2.49 -15.61 13.83
C LEU A 94 -2.74 -14.63 14.99
N THR A 95 -2.00 -14.74 16.09
CA THR A 95 -2.10 -13.81 17.24
C THR A 95 -1.31 -12.52 17.07
N MET A 96 -0.43 -12.44 16.06
CA MET A 96 0.40 -11.26 15.83
C MET A 96 -0.42 -10.08 15.32
N GLU A 97 -0.11 -8.88 15.81
CA GLU A 97 -0.76 -7.66 15.36
C GLU A 97 -0.55 -7.44 13.85
N GLY A 98 -1.64 -7.20 13.12
CA GLY A 98 -1.61 -6.99 11.66
C GLY A 98 -1.78 -8.26 10.83
N VAL A 99 -1.75 -9.46 11.42
CA VAL A 99 -2.05 -10.71 10.69
C VAL A 99 -3.55 -10.97 10.69
N LYS A 100 -4.18 -10.94 9.50
CA LYS A 100 -5.63 -11.19 9.36
C LYS A 100 -5.99 -12.67 9.23
N ALA A 101 -5.11 -13.47 8.62
CA ALA A 101 -5.34 -14.88 8.37
C ALA A 101 -4.00 -15.61 8.13
N VAL A 102 -3.93 -16.86 8.57
CA VAL A 102 -2.82 -17.78 8.29
C VAL A 102 -3.40 -19.06 7.71
N ILE A 103 -2.96 -19.44 6.51
CA ILE A 103 -3.34 -20.68 5.85
C ILE A 103 -2.11 -21.58 5.75
N SER A 104 -2.19 -22.76 6.34
CA SER A 104 -1.11 -23.75 6.43
C SER A 104 -1.67 -25.17 6.34
N LEU A 105 -0.80 -26.18 6.30
CA LEU A 105 -1.21 -27.59 6.18
C LEU A 105 -2.20 -28.03 7.28
N PRO A 106 -2.00 -27.68 8.58
CA PRO A 106 -2.88 -28.10 9.66
C PRO A 106 -4.27 -27.44 9.69
N ASN A 107 -4.45 -26.30 9.03
CA ASN A 107 -5.70 -25.52 9.09
C ASN A 107 -6.32 -25.26 7.70
N LEU A 108 -5.97 -26.09 6.72
CA LEU A 108 -6.50 -26.03 5.35
C LEU A 108 -8.03 -26.06 5.33
N ILE A 109 -8.61 -25.05 4.66
CA ILE A 109 -10.05 -24.96 4.47
C ILE A 109 -10.47 -25.99 3.43
N THR A 110 -11.37 -26.90 3.80
CA THR A 110 -11.98 -27.84 2.85
C THR A 110 -13.22 -27.20 2.23
N ILE A 111 -13.15 -26.83 0.96
CA ILE A 111 -14.29 -26.32 0.21
C ILE A 111 -15.15 -27.51 -0.23
N LYS A 112 -16.43 -27.49 0.13
CA LYS A 112 -17.43 -28.46 -0.33
C LYS A 112 -18.46 -27.76 -1.21
N LYS A 113 -18.89 -28.42 -2.29
CA LYS A 113 -19.94 -27.91 -3.17
C LYS A 113 -21.22 -27.72 -2.36
N ASN A 114 -21.83 -26.55 -2.47
CA ASN A 114 -23.16 -26.32 -1.91
C ASN A 114 -24.18 -27.18 -2.69
N THR A 115 -24.77 -28.17 -2.02
CA THR A 115 -25.82 -29.05 -2.53
C THR A 115 -27.20 -28.75 -1.94
N ALA A 116 -27.32 -27.75 -1.07
CA ALA A 116 -28.56 -27.43 -0.37
C ALA A 116 -29.56 -26.62 -1.22
N GLU A 117 -29.10 -25.99 -2.30
CA GLU A 117 -29.95 -25.29 -3.25
C GLU A 117 -29.72 -25.88 -4.64
N ARG A 118 -30.71 -26.63 -5.11
CA ARG A 118 -30.82 -27.13 -6.48
C ARG A 118 -32.09 -26.59 -7.09
#